data_AF-A0A6P0YX67-F1
#
_entry.id   AF-A0A6P0YX67-F1
#
_cell.length_a   1.000
_cell.length_b   1.000
_cell.length_c   1.000
_cell.angle_alpha   90.00
_cell.angle_beta   90.00
_cell.angle_gamma   90.00
#
_symmetry.space_group_name_H-M   'P 1'
#
loop_
_entity.id
_entity.type
_entity.pdbx_description
1 polymer ?
#
loop_
_entity_poly.entity_id
_entity_poly.type
_entity_poly.pdbx_seq_one_letter_code
_entity_poly.pdbx_strand_id
1 'polypeptide(L)'
;WGPGMWVSDPYGLTGSIQPVAPAWGPSGFDPYNPGGIVAHHIAAGIVGIIAGLFHLSVRPPERLYRALRMGNIETVLSSSIAAVFFAAFVVAGTMWYGSAATPIELFGPTRYQWDSGYFTQEIERRVQAEVAAGATTSEAWKTIPEKLAFFDYVGNSPAKGGLFRVGPMDQGDGIAESWLGHPEFKDAEGRVLTVRRLPNFFETFPVVLTDKDGVVRADIPFRRAESRYSFEQTGVTATFYGGNLDGQTFTDAARVKTIARQAQLGEPFEFDKETLGSDGVFRTSTRGWFTFGHACFALLFFFGHLWHGSRTLYRDVFAGIDPDLSPEQVEWGFFQKVGDRSTRAENV
;
A
#
# COMPACT_ATOMS: atom_id res chain seq x y z
N TRP A 1 5.27 -14.58 27.60
CA TRP A 1 6.20 -13.72 28.36
C TRP A 1 7.30 -13.30 27.41
N GLY A 2 7.36 -12.02 27.05
CA GLY A 2 8.16 -11.49 25.95
C GLY A 2 7.90 -9.99 25.77
N PRO A 3 8.54 -9.34 24.79
CA PRO A 3 8.61 -7.88 24.72
C PRO A 3 7.31 -7.20 24.27
N GLY A 4 6.36 -7.93 23.67
CA GLY A 4 5.16 -7.35 23.07
C GLY A 4 5.33 -7.15 21.55
N MET A 5 4.66 -6.16 20.98
CA MET A 5 4.72 -5.83 19.55
C MET A 5 4.75 -4.33 19.31
N TRP A 6 5.16 -3.89 18.11
CA TRP A 6 5.12 -2.48 17.74
C TRP A 6 3.68 -1.98 17.67
N VAL A 7 3.41 -0.85 18.31
CA VAL A 7 2.17 -0.09 18.22
C VAL A 7 2.51 1.38 18.05
N SER A 8 1.60 2.15 17.46
CA SER A 8 1.79 3.58 17.25
C SER A 8 0.47 4.33 17.32
N ASP A 9 0.56 5.66 17.36
CA ASP A 9 -0.61 6.52 17.17
C ASP A 9 -1.09 6.48 15.69
N PRO A 10 -2.30 7.00 15.39
CA PRO A 10 -2.87 6.96 14.04
C PRO A 10 -2.03 7.64 12.96
N TYR A 11 -1.07 8.48 13.32
CA TYR A 11 -0.20 9.22 12.40
C TYR A 11 1.27 8.79 12.44
N GLY A 12 1.60 7.71 13.17
CA GLY A 12 2.94 7.13 13.16
C GLY A 12 4.03 8.02 13.75
N LEU A 13 3.70 8.82 14.76
CA LEU A 13 4.63 9.77 15.37
C LEU A 13 5.34 9.18 16.59
N THR A 14 4.64 8.34 17.37
CA THR A 14 5.10 7.86 18.68
C THR A 14 5.15 6.33 18.77
N GLY A 15 5.64 5.66 17.73
CA GLY A 15 5.71 4.20 17.71
C GLY A 15 6.70 3.62 18.72
N SER A 16 6.32 2.51 19.34
CA SER A 16 7.18 1.76 20.25
C SER A 16 6.71 0.33 20.44
N ILE A 17 7.57 -0.54 20.97
CA ILE A 17 7.19 -1.90 21.37
C ILE A 17 6.43 -1.82 22.69
N GLN A 18 5.22 -2.39 22.72
CA GLN A 18 4.35 -2.40 23.90
C GLN A 18 3.73 -3.78 24.14
N PRO A 19 3.42 -4.13 25.40
CA PRO A 19 2.52 -5.24 25.69
C PRO A 19 1.11 -4.91 25.20
N VAL A 20 0.46 -5.87 24.54
CA VAL A 20 -0.89 -5.71 23.98
C VAL A 20 -1.82 -6.76 24.57
N ALA A 21 -2.96 -6.32 25.10
CA ALA A 21 -4.01 -7.21 25.60
C ALA A 21 -4.93 -7.69 24.44
N PRO A 22 -5.50 -8.91 24.52
CA PRO A 22 -6.41 -9.40 23.50
C PRO A 22 -7.73 -8.63 23.48
N ALA A 23 -8.23 -8.31 22.28
CA ALA A 23 -9.55 -7.74 22.06
C ALA A 23 -10.53 -8.84 21.61
N TRP A 24 -11.37 -9.32 22.54
CA TRP A 24 -12.29 -10.45 22.28
C TRP A 24 -13.61 -10.08 21.60
N GLY A 25 -13.97 -8.79 21.61
CA GLY A 25 -15.18 -8.30 20.96
C GLY A 25 -15.03 -8.19 19.43
N PRO A 26 -16.06 -7.70 18.73
CA PRO A 26 -16.03 -7.52 17.28
C PRO A 26 -14.89 -6.65 16.76
N SER A 27 -14.41 -5.70 17.58
CA SER A 27 -13.26 -4.86 17.24
C SER A 27 -11.95 -5.65 17.10
N GLY A 28 -11.88 -6.91 17.56
CA GLY A 28 -10.75 -7.79 17.32
C GLY A 28 -10.60 -8.22 15.85
N PHE A 29 -11.64 -8.03 15.02
CA PHE A 29 -11.60 -8.27 13.58
C PHE A 29 -11.26 -7.01 12.77
N ASP A 30 -11.11 -5.86 13.43
CA ASP A 30 -10.58 -4.66 12.78
C ASP A 30 -9.09 -4.87 12.49
N PRO A 31 -8.64 -4.83 11.22
CA PRO A 31 -7.24 -5.04 10.86
C PRO A 31 -6.27 -4.01 11.46
N TYR A 32 -6.77 -2.85 11.93
CA TYR A 32 -5.96 -1.83 12.58
C TYR A 32 -5.93 -1.97 14.11
N ASN A 33 -6.64 -2.93 14.69
CA ASN A 33 -6.63 -3.19 16.13
C ASN A 33 -5.55 -4.22 16.52
N PRO A 34 -4.47 -3.83 17.23
CA PRO A 34 -3.41 -4.76 17.61
C PRO A 34 -3.89 -5.82 18.62
N GLY A 35 -4.92 -5.54 19.42
CA GLY A 35 -5.52 -6.52 20.33
C GLY A 35 -6.20 -7.67 19.59
N GLY A 36 -6.65 -7.44 18.36
CA GLY A 36 -7.17 -8.47 17.47
C GLY A 36 -6.10 -9.51 17.09
N ILE A 37 -4.86 -9.07 16.84
CA ILE A 37 -3.73 -9.96 16.54
C ILE A 37 -3.44 -10.87 17.73
N VAL A 38 -3.44 -10.34 18.95
CA VAL A 38 -3.21 -11.13 20.16
C VAL A 38 -4.33 -12.15 20.39
N ALA A 39 -5.60 -11.70 20.27
CA ALA A 39 -6.76 -12.58 20.38
C ALA A 39 -6.75 -13.70 19.33
N HIS A 40 -6.39 -13.37 18.09
CA HIS A 40 -6.23 -14.34 17.00
C HIS A 40 -5.23 -15.45 17.36
N HIS A 41 -4.02 -15.10 17.81
CA HIS A 41 -3.00 -16.10 18.13
C HIS A 41 -3.42 -17.03 19.28
N ILE A 42 -4.07 -16.49 20.32
CA ILE A 42 -4.56 -17.29 21.44
C ILE A 42 -5.66 -18.25 20.97
N ALA A 43 -6.70 -17.73 20.30
CA ALA A 43 -7.84 -18.55 19.87
C ALA A 43 -7.42 -19.59 18.81
N ALA A 44 -6.69 -19.18 17.77
CA ALA A 44 -6.23 -20.07 16.72
C ALA A 44 -5.24 -21.12 17.25
N GLY A 45 -4.39 -20.77 18.23
CA GLY A 45 -3.51 -21.71 18.91
C GLY A 45 -4.26 -22.81 19.64
N ILE A 46 -5.31 -22.46 20.40
CA ILE A 46 -6.17 -23.44 21.08
C ILE A 46 -6.89 -24.34 20.08
N VAL A 47 -7.45 -23.76 19.01
CA VAL A 47 -8.09 -24.53 17.93
C VAL A 47 -7.09 -25.49 17.27
N GLY A 48 -5.85 -25.05 17.03
CA GLY A 48 -4.79 -25.88 16.47
C GLY A 48 -4.45 -27.09 17.35
N ILE A 49 -4.40 -26.92 18.68
CA ILE A 49 -4.18 -28.04 19.62
C ILE A 49 -5.33 -29.05 19.54
N ILE A 50 -6.58 -28.57 19.60
CA ILE A 50 -7.76 -29.43 19.55
C ILE A 50 -7.83 -30.20 18.21
N ALA A 51 -7.64 -29.49 17.09
CA ALA A 51 -7.63 -30.10 15.76
C ALA A 51 -6.47 -31.08 15.58
N GLY A 52 -5.29 -30.77 16.14
CA GLY A 52 -4.13 -31.67 16.13
C GLY A 52 -4.41 -32.98 16.86
N LEU A 53 -4.97 -32.91 18.08
CA LEU A 53 -5.38 -34.11 18.83
C LEU A 53 -6.44 -34.93 18.08
N PHE A 54 -7.41 -34.25 17.45
CA PHE A 54 -8.40 -34.93 16.61
C PHE A 54 -7.73 -35.67 15.44
N HIS A 55 -6.83 -35.03 14.69
CA HIS A 55 -6.14 -35.65 13.56
C HIS A 55 -5.15 -36.76 13.95
N LEU A 56 -4.64 -36.76 15.19
CA LEU A 56 -3.86 -37.88 15.75
C LEU A 56 -4.76 -39.07 16.15
N SER A 57 -5.98 -38.79 16.62
CA SER A 57 -6.86 -39.81 17.21
C SER A 57 -7.81 -40.45 16.19
N VAL A 58 -8.14 -39.75 15.10
CA VAL A 58 -9.18 -40.14 14.15
C VAL A 58 -8.60 -40.41 12.78
N ARG A 59 -8.81 -41.62 12.26
CA ARG A 59 -8.40 -41.98 10.88
C ARG A 59 -9.30 -41.28 9.85
N PRO A 60 -8.76 -40.92 8.68
CA PRO A 60 -9.58 -40.32 7.62
C PRO A 60 -10.72 -41.25 7.18
N PRO A 61 -11.92 -40.73 6.94
CA PRO A 61 -13.00 -41.47 6.30
C PRO A 61 -12.57 -42.01 4.94
N GLU A 62 -12.94 -43.25 4.61
CA GLU A 62 -12.52 -43.92 3.38
C GLU A 62 -12.85 -43.11 2.11
N ARG A 63 -14.04 -42.50 2.07
CA ARG A 63 -14.46 -41.66 0.94
C ARG A 63 -13.49 -40.49 0.71
N LEU A 64 -13.06 -39.82 1.78
CA LEU A 64 -12.10 -38.72 1.70
C LEU A 64 -10.70 -39.23 1.35
N TYR A 65 -10.27 -40.33 1.95
CA TYR A 65 -8.97 -40.94 1.66
C TYR A 65 -8.80 -41.25 0.18
N ARG A 66 -9.83 -41.85 -0.45
CA ARG A 66 -9.84 -42.19 -1.87
C ARG A 66 -9.97 -40.96 -2.77
N ALA A 67 -10.88 -40.04 -2.44
CA ALA A 67 -11.15 -38.85 -3.25
C ALA A 67 -9.94 -37.91 -3.31
N LEU A 68 -9.29 -37.67 -2.16
CA LEU A 68 -8.13 -36.79 -2.04
C LEU A 68 -6.80 -37.52 -2.24
N ARG A 69 -6.81 -38.79 -2.66
CA ARG A 69 -5.60 -39.58 -2.92
C ARG A 69 -4.60 -39.51 -1.75
N MET A 70 -5.05 -39.65 -0.51
CA MET A 70 -4.25 -39.39 0.70
C MET A 70 -3.02 -40.31 0.87
N GLY A 71 -2.90 -41.39 0.08
CA GLY A 71 -1.69 -42.21 0.00
C GLY A 71 -0.59 -41.64 -0.91
N ASN A 72 -0.86 -40.55 -1.65
CA ASN A 72 0.10 -39.86 -2.51
C ASN A 72 0.55 -38.56 -1.85
N ILE A 73 1.85 -38.43 -1.58
CA ILE A 73 2.41 -37.21 -0.96
C ILE A 73 2.18 -35.94 -1.78
N GLU A 74 2.05 -36.07 -3.11
CA GLU A 74 1.83 -34.91 -3.99
C GLU A 74 0.47 -34.21 -3.71
N THR A 75 -0.50 -34.90 -3.09
CA THR A 75 -1.74 -34.25 -2.64
C THR A 75 -1.51 -33.27 -1.49
N VAL A 76 -0.54 -33.57 -0.61
CA VAL A 76 -0.15 -32.68 0.48
C VAL A 76 0.61 -31.50 -0.09
N LEU A 77 1.47 -31.72 -1.10
CA LEU A 77 2.16 -30.65 -1.81
C LEU A 77 1.15 -29.68 -2.47
N SER A 78 0.19 -30.18 -3.23
CA SER A 78 -0.82 -29.35 -3.90
C SER A 78 -1.65 -28.54 -2.90
N SER A 79 -2.19 -29.17 -1.85
CA SER A 79 -3.00 -28.48 -0.85
C SER A 79 -2.19 -27.50 0.02
N SER A 80 -0.94 -27.81 0.31
CA SER A 80 -0.03 -26.91 1.05
C SER A 80 0.33 -25.68 0.21
N ILE A 81 0.61 -25.86 -1.09
CA ILE A 81 0.82 -24.73 -2.01
C ILE A 81 -0.42 -23.83 -2.04
N ALA A 82 -1.63 -24.40 -1.99
CA ALA A 82 -2.86 -23.61 -1.90
C ALA A 82 -2.93 -22.73 -0.65
N ALA A 83 -2.63 -23.31 0.52
CA ALA A 83 -2.57 -22.56 1.77
C ALA A 83 -1.48 -21.47 1.74
N VAL A 84 -0.33 -21.75 1.13
CA VAL A 84 0.79 -20.80 1.03
C VAL A 84 0.44 -19.61 0.12
N PHE A 85 -0.14 -19.82 -1.07
CA PHE A 85 -0.50 -18.68 -1.92
C PHE A 85 -1.62 -17.85 -1.30
N PHE A 86 -2.55 -18.49 -0.58
CA PHE A 86 -3.58 -17.79 0.18
C PHE A 86 -2.93 -16.85 1.21
N ALA A 87 -2.02 -17.36 2.04
CA ALA A 87 -1.29 -16.54 3.02
C ALA A 87 -0.49 -15.42 2.34
N ALA A 88 0.17 -15.70 1.21
CA ALA A 88 0.93 -14.72 0.45
C ALA A 88 0.06 -13.57 -0.08
N PHE A 89 -1.15 -13.86 -0.60
CA PHE A 89 -2.10 -12.81 -0.98
C PHE A 89 -2.59 -11.99 0.21
N VAL A 90 -2.85 -12.63 1.35
CA VAL A 90 -3.26 -11.92 2.58
C VAL A 90 -2.19 -10.93 3.02
N VAL A 91 -0.92 -11.35 3.11
CA VAL A 91 0.16 -10.45 3.54
C VAL A 91 0.49 -9.37 2.50
N ALA A 92 0.33 -9.65 1.20
CA ALA A 92 0.44 -8.62 0.17
C ALA A 92 -0.65 -7.54 0.34
N GLY A 93 -1.90 -7.97 0.61
CA GLY A 93 -3.02 -7.07 0.88
C GLY A 93 -2.80 -6.21 2.13
N THR A 94 -2.51 -6.83 3.28
CA THR A 94 -2.32 -6.07 4.54
C THR A 94 -1.07 -5.18 4.52
N MET A 95 -0.06 -5.53 3.72
CA MET A 95 1.07 -4.63 3.46
C MET A 95 0.65 -3.42 2.62
N TRP A 96 -0.18 -3.61 1.59
CA TRP A 96 -0.55 -2.50 0.72
C TRP A 96 -1.57 -1.53 1.34
N TYR A 97 -2.61 -2.07 1.99
CA TYR A 97 -3.68 -1.28 2.63
C TYR A 97 -3.32 -0.77 4.03
N GLY A 98 -2.32 -1.39 4.67
CA GLY A 98 -1.98 -1.14 6.06
C GLY A 98 -2.82 -1.96 7.04
N SER A 99 -2.22 -2.25 8.19
CA SER A 99 -2.82 -2.97 9.32
C SER A 99 -2.00 -2.70 10.58
N ALA A 100 -2.45 -3.16 11.74
CA ALA A 100 -1.67 -3.13 12.97
C ALA A 100 -0.32 -3.89 12.87
N ALA A 101 -0.19 -4.84 11.94
CA ALA A 101 1.04 -5.59 11.71
C ALA A 101 1.98 -4.94 10.68
N THR A 102 1.56 -3.88 9.98
CA THR A 102 2.33 -3.21 8.92
C THR A 102 2.44 -1.69 9.17
N PRO A 103 2.95 -1.27 10.35
CA PRO A 103 2.97 0.13 10.78
C PRO A 103 3.82 1.00 9.87
N ILE A 104 3.40 2.25 9.69
CA ILE A 104 4.02 3.17 8.73
C ILE A 104 5.44 3.61 9.11
N GLU A 105 5.80 3.56 10.38
CA GLU A 105 7.17 3.89 10.84
C GLU A 105 8.19 2.82 10.47
N LEU A 106 7.74 1.59 10.20
CA LEU A 106 8.62 0.47 9.83
C LEU A 106 8.63 0.20 8.33
N PHE A 107 7.53 0.51 7.63
CA PHE A 107 7.35 0.17 6.21
C PHE A 107 7.11 1.40 5.30
N GLY A 108 7.04 2.60 5.87
CA GLY A 108 6.60 3.81 5.18
C GLY A 108 5.07 3.94 5.11
N PRO A 109 4.54 5.11 4.74
CA PRO A 109 3.10 5.33 4.60
C PRO A 109 2.50 4.49 3.46
N THR A 110 1.17 4.48 3.39
CA THR A 110 0.44 3.85 2.28
C THR A 110 0.11 4.89 1.21
N ARG A 111 -0.10 4.44 -0.03
CA ARG A 111 -0.55 5.34 -1.12
C ARG A 111 -1.92 5.97 -0.81
N TYR A 112 -2.76 5.29 -0.04
CA TYR A 112 -4.11 5.73 0.28
C TYR A 112 -4.10 6.96 1.19
N GLN A 113 -3.10 7.08 2.05
CA GLN A 113 -2.92 8.26 2.89
C GLN A 113 -2.59 9.51 2.07
N TRP A 114 -1.83 9.37 0.97
CA TRP A 114 -1.64 10.47 0.00
C TRP A 114 -2.91 10.74 -0.80
N ASP A 115 -3.54 9.70 -1.34
CA ASP A 115 -4.74 9.82 -2.17
C ASP A 115 -5.91 10.51 -1.44
N SER A 116 -6.04 10.31 -0.13
CA SER A 116 -7.08 10.93 0.70
C SER A 116 -6.64 12.23 1.39
N GLY A 117 -5.39 12.68 1.25
CA GLY A 117 -4.85 13.82 2.02
C GLY A 117 -4.88 13.59 3.53
N TYR A 118 -4.61 12.37 3.99
CA TYR A 118 -4.73 11.96 5.40
C TYR A 118 -3.86 12.81 6.34
N PHE A 119 -2.59 13.00 5.98
CA PHE A 119 -1.66 13.79 6.79
C PHE A 119 -1.93 15.30 6.65
N THR A 120 -2.26 15.78 5.45
CA THR A 120 -2.66 17.18 5.22
C THR A 120 -3.82 17.58 6.12
N GLN A 121 -4.87 16.77 6.20
CA GLN A 121 -6.03 17.05 7.03
C GLN A 121 -5.68 17.13 8.53
N GLU A 122 -4.78 16.27 9.02
CA GLU A 122 -4.33 16.34 10.42
C GLU A 122 -3.45 17.56 10.69
N ILE A 123 -2.56 17.90 9.76
CA ILE A 123 -1.73 19.11 9.83
C ILE A 123 -2.64 20.34 9.90
N GLU A 124 -3.58 20.46 8.96
CA GLU A 124 -4.55 21.55 8.94
C GLU A 124 -5.37 21.60 10.23
N ARG A 125 -5.86 20.45 10.72
CA ARG A 125 -6.61 20.38 11.98
C ARG A 125 -5.80 20.91 13.17
N ARG A 126 -4.50 20.57 13.27
CA ARG A 126 -3.61 21.05 14.34
C ARG A 126 -3.35 22.55 14.21
N VAL A 127 -3.00 23.03 13.02
CA VAL A 127 -2.76 24.45 12.77
C VAL A 127 -4.00 25.28 13.11
N GLN A 128 -5.18 24.85 12.65
CA GLN A 128 -6.44 25.56 12.93
C GLN A 128 -6.79 25.58 14.42
N ALA A 129 -6.48 24.51 15.16
CA ALA A 129 -6.69 24.47 16.60
C ALA A 129 -5.80 25.48 17.35
N GLU A 130 -4.53 25.59 16.97
CA GLU A 130 -3.59 26.57 17.56
C GLU A 130 -3.99 28.01 17.21
N VAL A 131 -4.36 28.27 15.95
CA VAL A 131 -4.86 29.60 15.54
C VAL A 131 -6.14 29.97 16.30
N ALA A 132 -7.06 29.01 16.49
CA ALA A 132 -8.26 29.22 17.29
C ALA A 132 -7.96 29.47 18.78
N ALA A 133 -6.85 28.94 19.29
CA ALA A 133 -6.34 29.21 20.63
C ALA A 133 -5.60 30.57 20.75
N GLY A 134 -5.48 31.32 19.64
CA GLY A 134 -4.90 32.66 19.61
C GLY A 134 -3.45 32.73 19.13
N ALA A 135 -2.87 31.62 18.68
CA ALA A 135 -1.54 31.61 18.07
C ALA A 135 -1.57 32.34 16.72
N THR A 136 -0.47 33.03 16.39
CA THR A 136 -0.25 33.50 15.02
C THR A 136 -0.06 32.32 14.06
N THR A 137 -0.25 32.55 12.75
CA THR A 137 -0.04 31.50 11.73
C THR A 137 1.37 30.90 11.81
N SER A 138 2.41 31.72 12.00
CA SER A 138 3.79 31.23 12.16
C SER A 138 3.96 30.37 13.42
N GLU A 139 3.42 30.80 14.57
CA GLU A 139 3.46 30.01 15.80
C GLU A 139 2.73 28.67 15.65
N ALA A 140 1.55 28.68 15.03
CA ALA A 140 0.78 27.46 14.79
C ALA A 140 1.54 26.46 13.92
N TRP A 141 2.14 26.90 12.80
CA TRP A 141 2.94 26.03 11.92
C TRP A 141 4.23 25.53 12.58
N LYS A 142 4.83 26.29 13.50
CA LYS A 142 5.98 25.84 14.30
C LYS A 142 5.66 24.67 15.24
N THR A 143 4.38 24.45 15.58
CA THR A 143 3.98 23.31 16.42
C THR A 143 3.93 21.98 15.65
N ILE A 144 3.96 22.03 14.31
CA ILE A 144 3.85 20.84 13.47
C ILE A 144 5.16 20.04 13.53
N PRO A 145 5.12 18.75 13.94
CA PRO A 145 6.32 17.93 13.94
C PRO A 145 6.82 17.70 12.51
N GLU A 146 8.13 17.82 12.28
CA GLU A 146 8.74 17.56 10.96
C GLU A 146 8.42 16.16 10.45
N LYS A 147 8.35 15.16 11.34
CA LYS A 147 7.95 13.79 10.99
C LYS A 147 6.54 13.72 10.40
N LEU A 148 5.61 14.52 10.90
CA LEU A 148 4.24 14.59 10.36
C LEU A 148 4.23 15.27 8.99
N ALA A 149 4.94 16.39 8.85
CA ALA A 149 5.10 17.08 7.57
C ALA A 149 5.77 16.17 6.52
N PHE A 150 6.75 15.36 6.93
CA PHE A 150 7.46 14.45 6.03
C PHE A 150 6.56 13.31 5.53
N PHE A 151 5.61 12.84 6.34
CA PHE A 151 4.59 11.91 5.83
C PHE A 151 3.67 12.55 4.77
N ASP A 152 3.52 13.87 4.78
CA ASP A 152 2.74 14.63 3.80
C ASP A 152 3.54 15.05 2.55
N TYR A 153 4.42 14.17 2.10
CA TYR A 153 5.25 14.35 0.91
C TYR A 153 5.16 13.11 0.00
N VAL A 154 4.88 13.34 -1.29
CA VAL A 154 4.58 12.28 -2.27
C VAL A 154 5.76 11.35 -2.55
N GLY A 155 7.00 11.81 -2.31
CA GLY A 155 8.19 10.95 -2.42
C GLY A 155 8.15 9.79 -1.43
N ASN A 156 7.40 9.92 -0.33
CA ASN A 156 7.17 8.84 0.62
C ASN A 156 6.03 7.88 0.22
N SER A 157 5.28 8.18 -0.84
CA SER A 157 4.24 7.28 -1.35
C SER A 157 4.87 6.04 -2.00
N PRO A 158 4.47 4.81 -1.60
CA PRO A 158 4.97 3.58 -2.22
C PRO A 158 4.48 3.39 -3.67
N ALA A 159 3.62 4.28 -4.18
CA ALA A 159 3.11 4.23 -5.54
C ALA A 159 3.86 5.13 -6.54
N LYS A 160 5.03 5.68 -6.15
CA LYS A 160 5.88 6.54 -7.01
C LYS A 160 7.19 5.89 -7.50
N GLY A 161 7.40 4.60 -7.24
CA GLY A 161 8.60 3.89 -7.66
C GLY A 161 8.65 3.47 -9.13
N GLY A 162 9.62 2.61 -9.46
CA GLY A 162 9.72 1.94 -10.75
C GLY A 162 10.45 0.61 -10.62
N LEU A 163 10.07 -0.39 -11.44
CA LEU A 163 10.57 -1.77 -11.30
C LEU A 163 12.10 -1.90 -11.37
N PHE A 164 12.74 -1.04 -12.17
CA PHE A 164 14.20 -1.05 -12.35
C PHE A 164 14.90 0.10 -11.61
N ARG A 165 14.16 0.88 -10.82
CA ARG A 165 14.73 1.92 -9.94
C ARG A 165 15.09 1.25 -8.61
N VAL A 166 16.25 0.61 -8.60
CA VAL A 166 16.74 -0.18 -7.46
C VAL A 166 17.31 0.72 -6.35
N GLY A 167 17.40 0.17 -5.14
CA GLY A 167 18.02 0.83 -4.00
C GLY A 167 17.04 1.56 -3.07
N PRO A 168 17.56 2.23 -2.02
CA PRO A 168 16.76 2.97 -1.04
C PRO A 168 16.10 4.20 -1.67
N MET A 169 15.05 4.70 -1.02
CA MET A 169 14.36 5.92 -1.45
C MET A 169 15.33 7.11 -1.54
N ASP A 170 16.28 7.20 -0.60
CA ASP A 170 17.31 8.24 -0.54
C ASP A 170 18.16 8.36 -1.83
N GLN A 171 18.31 7.29 -2.63
CA GLN A 171 19.00 7.36 -3.94
C GLN A 171 18.19 8.08 -5.02
N GLY A 172 16.90 8.34 -4.77
CA GLY A 172 16.03 9.11 -5.62
C GLY A 172 16.11 10.59 -5.32
N ASP A 173 15.30 11.05 -4.38
CA ASP A 173 15.18 12.46 -4.03
C ASP A 173 16.30 12.99 -3.11
N GLY A 174 17.04 12.10 -2.43
CA GLY A 174 18.14 12.44 -1.54
C GLY A 174 17.85 12.06 -0.09
N ILE A 175 18.84 12.26 0.78
CA ILE A 175 18.65 12.13 2.22
C ILE A 175 17.93 13.39 2.71
N ALA A 176 16.71 13.25 3.25
CA ALA A 176 15.97 14.38 3.78
C ALA A 176 16.70 14.98 5.00
N GLU A 177 16.96 16.28 4.97
CA GLU A 177 17.71 16.98 6.03
C GLU A 177 16.79 17.74 6.98
N SER A 178 15.90 18.57 6.44
CA SER A 178 15.04 19.45 7.24
C SER A 178 13.81 19.92 6.48
N TRP A 179 12.77 20.29 7.23
CA TRP A 179 11.55 20.84 6.66
C TRP A 179 11.74 22.33 6.35
N LEU A 180 11.40 22.74 5.12
CA LEU A 180 11.54 24.14 4.72
C LEU A 180 10.45 25.04 5.31
N GLY A 181 9.35 24.46 5.80
CA GLY A 181 8.16 25.18 6.26
C GLY A 181 7.02 25.08 5.25
N HIS A 182 5.82 25.42 5.69
CA HIS A 182 4.63 25.42 4.84
C HIS A 182 4.59 26.68 3.96
N PRO A 183 4.57 26.55 2.62
CA PRO A 183 4.45 27.69 1.72
C PRO A 183 2.97 28.08 1.52
N GLU A 184 2.59 29.27 1.99
CA GLU A 184 1.33 29.91 1.63
C GLU A 184 1.51 30.79 0.39
N PHE A 185 0.70 30.56 -0.65
CA PHE A 185 0.73 31.35 -1.87
C PHE A 185 -0.38 32.40 -1.86
N LYS A 186 -0.08 33.62 -2.31
CA LYS A 186 -1.07 34.70 -2.50
C LYS A 186 -0.90 35.35 -3.86
N ASP A 187 -1.99 35.73 -4.51
CA ASP A 187 -1.95 36.61 -5.68
C ASP A 187 -1.84 38.10 -5.29
N ALA A 188 -1.79 38.97 -6.31
CA ALA A 188 -1.74 40.42 -6.13
C ALA A 188 -2.96 40.99 -5.37
N GLU A 189 -4.10 40.30 -5.36
CA GLU A 189 -5.28 40.68 -4.57
C GLU A 189 -5.24 40.16 -3.12
N GLY A 190 -4.18 39.44 -2.74
CA GLY A 190 -3.99 38.88 -1.41
C GLY A 190 -4.79 37.60 -1.15
N ARG A 191 -5.36 36.98 -2.18
CA ARG A 191 -6.16 35.76 -2.04
C ARG A 191 -5.24 34.56 -1.88
N VAL A 192 -5.50 33.73 -0.87
CA VAL A 192 -4.74 32.50 -0.65
C VAL A 192 -5.02 31.51 -1.76
N LEU A 193 -3.96 30.95 -2.33
CA LEU A 193 -3.98 29.99 -3.42
C LEU A 193 -3.42 28.64 -2.97
N THR A 194 -4.01 27.57 -3.48
CA THR A 194 -3.60 26.19 -3.24
C THR A 194 -3.01 25.59 -4.50
N VAL A 195 -1.82 25.00 -4.39
CA VAL A 195 -1.20 24.25 -5.49
C VAL A 195 -1.90 22.91 -5.64
N ARG A 196 -2.33 22.56 -6.86
CA ARG A 196 -2.87 21.23 -7.15
C ARG A 196 -1.75 20.18 -7.02
N ARG A 197 -1.88 19.30 -6.03
CA ARG A 197 -0.91 18.22 -5.76
C ARG A 197 -0.83 17.17 -6.85
N LEU A 198 0.34 16.52 -6.98
CA LEU A 198 0.61 15.40 -7.89
C LEU A 198 -0.18 14.15 -7.49
N PRO A 199 -1.12 13.63 -8.30
CA PRO A 199 -1.73 12.34 -8.03
C PRO A 199 -0.72 11.20 -8.31
N ASN A 200 -0.83 10.09 -7.57
CA ASN A 200 0.11 8.95 -7.69
C ASN A 200 0.29 8.43 -9.12
N PHE A 201 -0.75 8.51 -9.97
CA PHE A 201 -0.72 8.00 -11.34
C PHE A 201 0.24 8.77 -12.27
N PHE A 202 0.51 10.04 -12.00
CA PHE A 202 1.24 10.91 -12.91
C PHE A 202 2.73 10.91 -12.59
N GLU A 203 3.57 10.81 -13.64
CA GLU A 203 5.02 11.00 -13.52
C GLU A 203 5.42 12.47 -13.62
N THR A 204 4.73 13.23 -14.46
CA THR A 204 4.83 14.68 -14.58
C THR A 204 3.45 15.30 -14.44
N PHE A 205 3.37 16.50 -13.88
CA PHE A 205 2.09 17.16 -13.63
C PHE A 205 2.25 18.69 -13.76
N PRO A 206 1.25 19.41 -14.32
CA PRO A 206 1.32 20.86 -14.45
C PRO A 206 1.19 21.55 -13.10
N VAL A 207 1.84 22.70 -12.96
CA VAL A 207 1.67 23.56 -11.79
C VAL A 207 0.48 24.47 -12.03
N VAL A 208 -0.59 24.26 -11.27
CA VAL A 208 -1.84 25.02 -11.30
C VAL A 208 -2.20 25.40 -9.88
N LEU A 209 -2.57 26.66 -9.67
CA LEU A 209 -2.98 27.21 -8.39
C LEU A 209 -4.44 27.63 -8.47
N THR A 210 -5.23 27.20 -7.49
CA THR A 210 -6.66 27.53 -7.37
C THR A 210 -6.93 28.31 -6.10
N ASP A 211 -7.96 29.15 -6.10
CA ASP A 211 -8.48 29.69 -4.84
C ASP A 211 -9.30 28.64 -4.06
N LYS A 212 -9.81 29.04 -2.90
CA LYS A 212 -10.65 28.20 -2.02
C LYS A 212 -11.92 27.66 -2.70
N ASP A 213 -12.40 28.30 -3.77
CA ASP A 213 -13.61 27.91 -4.50
C ASP A 213 -13.27 27.03 -5.72
N GLY A 214 -11.99 26.66 -5.87
CA GLY A 214 -11.50 25.79 -6.95
C GLY A 214 -11.29 26.50 -8.29
N VAL A 215 -11.35 27.83 -8.32
CA VAL A 215 -11.15 28.61 -9.55
C VAL A 215 -9.66 28.79 -9.81
N VAL A 216 -9.21 28.52 -11.04
CA VAL A 216 -7.80 28.70 -11.43
C VAL A 216 -7.42 30.17 -11.40
N ARG A 217 -6.37 30.50 -10.64
CA ARG A 217 -5.86 31.88 -10.48
C ARG A 217 -4.43 32.06 -10.94
N ALA A 218 -3.60 31.02 -10.93
CA ALA A 218 -2.26 31.10 -11.49
C ALA A 218 -1.80 29.74 -12.04
N ASP A 219 -0.90 29.75 -13.02
CA ASP A 219 -0.26 28.56 -13.58
C ASP A 219 1.19 28.84 -14.04
N ILE A 220 1.90 27.76 -14.36
CA ILE A 220 3.14 27.84 -15.14
C ILE A 220 2.78 27.46 -16.58
N PRO A 221 2.63 28.43 -17.50
CA PRO A 221 2.12 28.16 -18.83
C PRO A 221 3.15 27.42 -19.68
N PHE A 222 2.69 26.44 -20.46
CA PHE A 222 3.54 25.76 -21.44
C PHE A 222 3.85 26.68 -22.64
N ARG A 223 2.82 27.26 -23.27
CA ARG A 223 2.96 28.30 -24.31
C ARG A 223 2.75 29.67 -23.69
N ARG A 224 3.67 30.60 -23.95
CA ARG A 224 3.62 31.95 -23.36
C ARG A 224 2.81 32.96 -24.16
N ALA A 225 2.55 32.70 -25.44
CA ALA A 225 1.97 33.67 -26.38
C ALA A 225 0.60 34.23 -25.96
N GLU A 226 -0.22 33.41 -25.30
CA GLU A 226 -1.57 33.78 -24.84
C GLU A 226 -1.74 33.52 -23.34
N SER A 227 -0.63 33.53 -22.59
CA SER A 227 -0.68 33.36 -21.13
C SER A 227 -1.51 34.47 -20.49
N ARG A 228 -2.41 34.07 -19.59
CA ARG A 228 -3.22 34.99 -18.76
C ARG A 228 -3.05 34.78 -17.27
N TYR A 229 -2.47 33.65 -16.87
CA TYR A 229 -2.38 33.21 -15.48
C TYR A 229 -0.93 33.01 -15.03
N SER A 230 0.06 33.53 -15.76
CA SER A 230 1.44 33.38 -15.32
C SER A 230 1.68 34.11 -14.01
N PHE A 231 2.60 33.58 -13.20
CA PHE A 231 2.91 34.16 -11.88
C PHE A 231 3.35 35.62 -11.97
N GLU A 232 4.02 36.01 -13.08
CA GLU A 232 4.38 37.40 -13.36
C GLU A 232 3.16 38.31 -13.59
N GLN A 233 2.12 37.80 -14.25
CA GLN A 233 0.90 38.56 -14.56
C GLN A 233 -0.02 38.66 -13.34
N THR A 234 -0.08 37.61 -12.54
CA THR A 234 -0.99 37.49 -11.38
C THR A 234 -0.34 37.90 -10.06
N GLY A 235 0.96 38.21 -10.08
CA GLY A 235 1.70 38.73 -8.93
C GLY A 235 1.79 37.73 -7.77
N VAL A 236 1.98 36.44 -8.06
CA VAL A 236 2.02 35.39 -7.03
C VAL A 236 3.24 35.57 -6.13
N THR A 237 3.01 35.58 -4.81
CA THR A 237 4.03 35.54 -3.78
C THR A 237 3.93 34.24 -2.98
N ALA A 238 5.02 33.85 -2.32
CA ALA A 238 5.04 32.70 -1.41
C ALA A 238 5.64 33.11 -0.06
N THR A 239 4.89 32.91 1.02
CA THR A 239 5.33 33.16 2.40
C THR A 239 5.42 31.83 3.12
N PHE A 240 6.55 31.56 3.79
CA PHE A 240 6.76 30.33 4.54
C PHE A 240 6.39 30.49 6.02
N TYR A 241 5.79 29.45 6.60
CA TYR A 241 5.46 29.35 8.02
C TYR A 241 6.00 28.05 8.61
N GLY A 242 6.71 28.14 9.74
CA GLY A 242 7.45 27.01 10.30
C GLY A 242 8.69 26.64 9.48
N GLY A 243 9.43 25.63 9.94
CA GLY A 243 10.64 25.14 9.29
C GLY A 243 11.74 26.18 9.12
N ASN A 244 12.69 25.90 8.23
CA ASN A 244 13.89 26.75 8.03
C ASN A 244 13.60 28.12 7.40
N LEU A 245 12.52 28.23 6.61
CA LEU A 245 12.18 29.47 5.89
C LEU A 245 11.10 30.30 6.60
N ASP A 246 10.79 30.00 7.86
CA ASP A 246 9.75 30.69 8.61
C ASP A 246 9.83 32.23 8.51
N GLY A 247 8.69 32.85 8.18
CA GLY A 247 8.56 34.30 8.04
C GLY A 247 9.14 34.88 6.75
N GLN A 248 9.85 34.10 5.94
CA GLN A 248 10.41 34.58 4.67
C GLN A 248 9.31 34.67 3.61
N THR A 249 9.32 35.77 2.85
CA THR A 249 8.42 35.99 1.73
C THR A 249 9.21 36.16 0.43
N PHE A 250 8.83 35.41 -0.59
CA PHE A 250 9.44 35.44 -1.91
C PHE A 250 8.47 36.06 -2.92
N THR A 251 8.96 37.04 -3.66
CA THR A 251 8.22 37.77 -4.71
C THR A 251 8.83 37.59 -6.10
N ASP A 252 10.07 37.10 -6.18
CA ASP A 252 10.72 36.78 -7.44
C ASP A 252 10.02 35.60 -8.12
N ALA A 253 9.48 35.84 -9.32
CA ALA A 253 8.65 34.86 -10.01
C ALA A 253 9.41 33.54 -10.31
N ALA A 254 10.72 33.58 -10.55
CA ALA A 254 11.50 32.36 -10.80
C ALA A 254 11.62 31.50 -9.54
N ARG A 255 11.85 32.14 -8.38
CA ARG A 255 11.88 31.45 -7.09
C ARG A 255 10.50 30.92 -6.69
N VAL A 256 9.45 31.73 -6.81
CA VAL A 256 8.06 31.32 -6.46
C VAL A 256 7.60 30.14 -7.32
N LYS A 257 7.94 30.10 -8.62
CA LYS A 257 7.68 28.95 -9.49
C LYS A 257 8.37 27.67 -9.03
N THR A 258 9.57 27.79 -8.46
CA THR A 258 10.33 26.65 -7.94
C THR A 258 9.70 26.11 -6.66
N ILE A 259 9.28 26.99 -5.76
CA ILE A 259 8.54 26.62 -4.55
C ILE A 259 7.20 25.97 -4.91
N ALA A 260 6.47 26.50 -5.90
CA ALA A 260 5.21 25.91 -6.36
C ALA A 260 5.40 24.51 -6.99
N ARG A 261 6.52 24.26 -7.68
CA ARG A 261 6.88 22.91 -8.15
C ARG A 261 7.16 21.95 -6.99
N GLN A 262 7.77 22.42 -5.91
CA GLN A 262 7.98 21.61 -4.70
C GLN A 262 6.66 21.35 -3.96
N ALA A 263 5.82 22.37 -3.79
CA ALA A 263 4.51 22.26 -3.14
C ALA A 263 3.53 21.33 -3.88
N GLN A 264 3.72 21.14 -5.19
CA GLN A 264 3.00 20.12 -5.96
C GLN A 264 3.25 18.70 -5.40
N LEU A 265 4.43 18.47 -4.81
CA LEU A 265 4.83 17.20 -4.23
C LEU A 265 4.39 17.03 -2.77
N GLY A 266 3.75 18.04 -2.15
CA GLY A 266 3.38 18.05 -0.74
C GLY A 266 4.22 19.05 0.06
N GLU A 267 4.48 18.74 1.33
CA GLU A 267 5.33 19.58 2.18
C GLU A 267 6.79 19.60 1.66
N PRO A 268 7.44 20.77 1.55
CA PRO A 268 8.76 20.89 0.96
C PRO A 268 9.89 20.63 1.97
N PHE A 269 10.87 19.83 1.55
CA PHE A 269 12.05 19.48 2.34
C PHE A 269 13.35 19.83 1.61
N GLU A 270 14.40 20.02 2.40
CA GLU A 270 15.78 20.04 1.93
C GLU A 270 16.32 18.62 1.87
N PHE A 271 17.10 18.32 0.83
CA PHE A 271 17.64 16.99 0.58
C PHE A 271 19.11 17.06 0.17
N ASP A 272 19.95 16.25 0.83
CA ASP A 272 21.31 15.97 0.40
C ASP A 272 21.28 14.89 -0.70
N LYS A 273 21.65 15.30 -1.91
CA LYS A 273 21.76 14.40 -3.07
C LYS A 273 23.20 13.99 -3.37
N GLU A 274 24.18 14.66 -2.78
CA GLU A 274 25.59 14.46 -3.09
C GLU A 274 26.13 13.20 -2.41
N THR A 275 25.73 12.94 -1.16
CA THR A 275 26.21 11.79 -0.38
C THR A 275 25.98 10.45 -1.09
N LEU A 276 24.86 10.29 -1.79
CA LEU A 276 24.51 9.05 -2.49
C LEU A 276 24.57 9.15 -4.02
N GLY A 277 24.90 10.32 -4.58
CA GLY A 277 24.77 10.60 -6.01
C GLY A 277 23.33 10.43 -6.48
N SER A 278 22.36 10.93 -5.71
CA SER A 278 20.93 10.72 -5.92
C SER A 278 20.44 11.34 -7.24
N ASP A 279 19.67 10.57 -8.00
CA ASP A 279 19.35 10.86 -9.40
C ASP A 279 18.11 11.76 -9.61
N GLY A 280 17.40 12.10 -8.52
CA GLY A 280 16.18 12.89 -8.55
C GLY A 280 14.93 12.12 -8.98
N VAL A 281 14.99 10.78 -9.05
CA VAL A 281 13.88 9.95 -9.50
C VAL A 281 13.35 9.05 -8.38
N PHE A 282 12.05 9.15 -8.11
CA PHE A 282 11.41 8.42 -7.02
C PHE A 282 11.57 6.89 -7.12
N ARG A 283 11.78 6.28 -5.96
CA ARG A 283 11.82 4.83 -5.70
C ARG A 283 10.67 4.47 -4.74
N THR A 284 10.29 3.19 -4.71
CA THR A 284 9.29 2.72 -3.76
C THR A 284 9.93 2.33 -2.43
N SER A 285 9.15 2.38 -1.35
CA SER A 285 9.55 1.86 -0.04
C SER A 285 9.54 0.33 0.03
N THR A 286 9.99 -0.21 1.16
CA THR A 286 9.89 -1.64 1.51
C THR A 286 8.46 -2.16 1.43
N ARG A 287 7.44 -1.33 1.76
CA ARG A 287 6.02 -1.67 1.59
C ARG A 287 5.69 -2.07 0.15
N GLY A 288 6.14 -1.28 -0.82
CA GLY A 288 5.89 -1.57 -2.24
C GLY A 288 6.65 -2.80 -2.73
N TRP A 289 7.93 -2.93 -2.38
CA TRP A 289 8.72 -4.12 -2.74
C TRP A 289 8.17 -5.42 -2.14
N PHE A 290 7.79 -5.40 -0.87
CA PHE A 290 7.17 -6.54 -0.20
C PHE A 290 5.88 -6.94 -0.89
N THR A 291 5.00 -5.96 -1.16
CA THR A 291 3.71 -6.19 -1.81
C THR A 291 3.90 -6.81 -3.19
N PHE A 292 4.79 -6.23 -4.01
CA PHE A 292 5.08 -6.73 -5.35
C PHE A 292 5.60 -8.17 -5.34
N GLY A 293 6.61 -8.46 -4.50
CA GLY A 293 7.18 -9.80 -4.40
C GLY A 293 6.15 -10.85 -4.01
N HIS A 294 5.38 -10.60 -2.94
CA HIS A 294 4.40 -11.56 -2.44
C HIS A 294 3.22 -11.75 -3.40
N ALA A 295 2.73 -10.70 -4.05
CA ALA A 295 1.67 -10.81 -5.03
C ALA A 295 2.10 -11.65 -6.26
N CYS A 296 3.32 -11.41 -6.77
CA CYS A 296 3.88 -12.18 -7.87
C CYS A 296 4.08 -13.65 -7.49
N PHE A 297 4.69 -13.93 -6.33
CA PHE A 297 4.89 -15.31 -5.88
C PHE A 297 3.57 -16.02 -5.59
N ALA A 298 2.57 -15.35 -5.00
CA ALA A 298 1.26 -15.94 -4.79
C ALA A 298 0.63 -16.41 -6.11
N LEU A 299 0.71 -15.59 -7.17
CA LEU A 299 0.20 -15.95 -8.49
C LEU A 299 0.95 -17.14 -9.12
N LEU A 300 2.27 -17.21 -8.95
CA LEU A 300 3.06 -18.36 -9.41
C LEU A 300 2.74 -19.63 -8.63
N PHE A 301 2.56 -19.52 -7.31
CA PHE A 301 2.18 -20.65 -6.46
C PHE A 301 0.77 -21.15 -6.79
N PHE A 302 -0.16 -20.28 -7.18
CA PHE A 302 -1.46 -20.70 -7.70
C PHE A 302 -1.31 -21.65 -8.89
N PHE A 303 -0.43 -21.35 -9.85
CA PHE A 303 -0.15 -22.28 -10.94
C PHE A 303 0.46 -23.60 -10.44
N GLY A 304 1.41 -23.54 -9.51
CA GLY A 304 1.98 -24.73 -8.87
C GLY A 304 0.93 -25.63 -8.19
N HIS A 305 -0.07 -25.03 -7.55
CA HIS A 305 -1.20 -25.74 -6.95
C HIS A 305 -2.00 -26.50 -8.02
N LEU A 306 -2.39 -25.82 -9.10
CA LEU A 306 -3.15 -26.42 -10.21
C LEU A 306 -2.36 -27.58 -10.87
N TRP A 307 -1.06 -27.36 -11.07
CA TRP A 307 -0.17 -28.36 -11.64
C TRP A 307 -0.10 -29.63 -10.77
N HIS A 308 0.28 -29.48 -9.50
CA HIS A 308 0.42 -30.63 -8.59
C HIS A 308 -0.93 -31.27 -8.23
N GLY A 309 -2.02 -30.50 -8.22
CA GLY A 309 -3.38 -31.01 -8.03
C GLY A 309 -3.80 -31.90 -9.19
N SER A 310 -3.56 -31.43 -10.42
CA SER A 310 -3.82 -32.21 -11.64
C SER A 310 -3.01 -33.50 -11.67
N ARG A 311 -1.70 -33.42 -11.37
CA ARG A 311 -0.83 -34.60 -11.30
C ARG A 311 -1.24 -35.61 -10.24
N THR A 312 -1.76 -35.13 -9.12
CA THR A 312 -2.26 -35.98 -8.04
C THR A 312 -3.50 -36.76 -8.47
N LEU A 313 -4.47 -36.07 -9.08
CA LEU A 313 -5.77 -36.65 -9.44
C LEU A 313 -5.70 -37.53 -10.69
N TYR A 314 -4.95 -37.10 -11.70
CA TYR A 314 -4.78 -37.76 -13.00
C TYR A 314 -3.46 -38.54 -13.10
N ARG A 315 -3.00 -39.09 -11.98
CA ARG A 315 -1.73 -39.84 -11.92
C ARG A 315 -1.73 -41.07 -12.84
N ASP A 316 -2.89 -41.72 -12.94
CA ASP A 316 -3.15 -42.91 -13.76
C ASP A 316 -2.94 -42.67 -15.26
N VAL A 317 -3.23 -41.47 -15.74
CA VAL A 317 -3.08 -41.08 -17.16
C VAL A 317 -1.91 -40.14 -17.42
N PHE A 318 -1.01 -39.94 -16.45
CA PHE A 318 0.09 -38.97 -16.58
C PHE A 318 1.06 -39.30 -17.73
N ALA A 319 1.25 -40.59 -18.04
CA ALA A 319 2.11 -41.05 -19.12
C ALA A 319 1.38 -41.25 -20.47
N GLY A 320 0.10 -40.87 -20.54
CA GLY A 320 -0.78 -41.13 -21.68
C GLY A 320 -2.09 -41.80 -21.24
N ILE A 321 -3.10 -41.73 -22.10
CA ILE A 321 -4.36 -42.44 -21.91
C ILE A 321 -4.20 -43.94 -22.23
N ASP A 322 -5.18 -44.74 -21.81
CA ASP A 322 -5.27 -46.16 -22.16
C ASP A 322 -5.24 -46.31 -23.70
N PRO A 323 -4.27 -47.04 -24.28
CA PRO A 323 -4.22 -47.26 -25.73
C PRO A 323 -5.44 -48.03 -26.25
N ASP A 324 -6.12 -48.78 -25.38
CA ASP A 324 -7.30 -49.58 -25.70
C ASP A 324 -8.62 -48.90 -25.25
N LEU A 325 -8.60 -47.57 -25.03
CA LEU A 325 -9.79 -46.83 -24.62
C LEU A 325 -10.90 -46.94 -25.68
N SER A 326 -12.02 -47.60 -25.31
CA SER A 326 -13.16 -47.81 -26.21
C SER A 326 -13.79 -46.48 -26.68
N PRO A 327 -14.07 -46.32 -27.99
CA PRO A 327 -14.83 -45.17 -28.52
C PRO A 327 -16.18 -44.97 -27.82
N GLU A 328 -16.82 -46.05 -27.38
CA GLU A 328 -18.10 -46.00 -26.66
C GLU A 328 -18.02 -45.12 -25.40
N GLN A 329 -16.84 -45.00 -24.76
CA GLN A 329 -16.67 -44.20 -23.54
C GLN A 329 -16.59 -42.69 -23.77
N VAL A 330 -16.32 -42.26 -25.00
CA VAL A 330 -16.19 -40.85 -25.38
C VAL A 330 -17.29 -40.38 -26.32
N GLU A 331 -18.01 -41.31 -26.96
CA GLU A 331 -19.15 -41.01 -27.82
C GLU A 331 -20.39 -40.59 -27.02
N TRP A 332 -21.10 -39.59 -27.55
CA TRP A 332 -22.32 -39.07 -26.92
C TRP A 332 -23.44 -40.11 -26.91
N GLY A 333 -24.11 -40.25 -25.78
CA GLY A 333 -25.35 -41.05 -25.68
C GLY A 333 -25.15 -42.56 -25.50
N PHE A 334 -23.92 -43.08 -25.58
CA PHE A 334 -23.63 -44.51 -25.34
C PHE A 334 -23.87 -44.92 -23.88
N PHE A 335 -23.49 -44.06 -22.93
CA PHE A 335 -23.75 -44.24 -21.50
C PHE A 335 -24.65 -43.12 -20.98
N GLN A 336 -25.60 -43.45 -20.10
CA GLN A 336 -26.47 -42.49 -19.43
C GLN A 336 -25.67 -41.55 -18.51
N LYS A 337 -24.51 -42.01 -18.02
CA LYS A 337 -23.58 -41.22 -17.22
C LYS A 337 -22.17 -41.33 -17.79
N VAL A 338 -21.57 -40.18 -18.12
CA VAL A 338 -20.22 -40.09 -18.70
C VAL A 338 -19.19 -40.76 -17.79
N GLY A 339 -18.33 -41.62 -18.37
CA GLY A 339 -17.27 -42.33 -17.64
C GLY A 339 -17.73 -43.54 -16.81
N ASP A 340 -19.01 -43.94 -16.88
CA ASP A 340 -19.57 -45.03 -16.07
C ASP A 340 -20.11 -46.17 -16.95
N ARG A 341 -19.29 -47.23 -17.11
CA ARG A 341 -19.62 -48.42 -17.92
C ARG A 341 -20.86 -49.18 -17.44
N SER A 342 -21.29 -48.99 -16.19
CA SER A 342 -22.48 -49.64 -15.64
C SER A 342 -23.80 -49.03 -16.11
N THR A 343 -23.74 -47.90 -16.80
CA THR A 343 -24.91 -47.10 -17.20
C THR A 343 -25.18 -47.10 -18.70
N ARG A 344 -24.88 -48.22 -19.39
CA ARG A 344 -25.09 -48.34 -20.85
C ARG A 344 -26.55 -48.03 -21.20
N ALA A 345 -26.78 -47.15 -22.16
CA ALA A 345 -28.13 -46.85 -22.61
C ALA A 345 -28.76 -48.09 -23.25
N GLU A 346 -30.02 -48.39 -22.91
CA GLU A 346 -30.73 -49.58 -23.39
C GLU A 346 -31.19 -49.47 -24.87
N ASN A 347 -31.05 -48.28 -25.48
CA ASN A 347 -31.62 -47.95 -26.79
C ASN A 347 -30.60 -47.38 -27.80
N VAL A 348 -29.35 -47.89 -27.82
CA VAL A 348 -28.39 -47.65 -28.92
C VAL A 348 -28.22 -48.90 -29.75
#